data_AF-A0A841HJ29-F1
#
_entry.id   AF-A0A841HJ29-F1
#
_cell.length_a   1.000
_cell.length_b   1.000
_cell.length_c   1.000
_cell.angle_alpha   90.00
_cell.angle_beta   90.00
_cell.angle_gamma   90.00
#
_symmetry.space_group_name_H-M   'P 1'
#
loop_
_entity.id
_entity.type
_entity.pdbx_description
1 polymer ?
#
loop_
_entity_poly.entity_id
_entity_poly.type
_entity_poly.pdbx_seq_one_letter_code
_entity_poly.pdbx_strand_id
1 'polypeptide(L)'
;MPLPASLRAFENLTPQQWLDRASRTLPQALTVVLVIAIAWQLVQLTWLLLDRDESAVAPIVAPPMNQTQSQSRGPDVQAIADAHLFGTVEVQNAVDPANAPPTQANLVLSAVFATNDPSKGLAIIGESAASANVYTVGQAVRPGVTLHAVYADRVILDRSGNLEALALPTQNLAGVQMSRAPAPRQQSQFQENLRRIAESNPGAFAEIVRPQPVFANGVQRGYRVYPGRNRQQFARLGLQPGDLVLAINGTALDDPARGMEIFNTMGTSDRVTVTVERNGQSQDLTLNTAQVSLPEANPPPGPGGEPQGGMGRGAVNQQVPPAGPDTQ
;
A
#
# COMPACT_ATOMS: atom_id res chain seq x y z
N MET A 1 68.51 39.27 -3.78
CA MET A 1 67.26 39.35 -4.55
C MET A 1 66.32 40.30 -3.83
N PRO A 2 65.89 41.42 -4.44
CA PRO A 2 64.95 42.33 -3.80
C PRO A 2 63.54 41.71 -3.81
N LEU A 3 62.83 41.83 -2.68
CA LEU A 3 61.46 41.36 -2.51
C LEU A 3 60.49 42.13 -3.46
N PRO A 4 59.45 41.47 -3.99
CA PRO A 4 58.53 42.07 -4.97
C PRO A 4 57.72 43.23 -4.38
N ALA A 5 57.50 44.25 -5.20
CA ALA A 5 56.82 45.51 -4.83
C ALA A 5 55.38 45.34 -4.31
N SER A 6 54.76 44.18 -4.53
CA SER A 6 53.42 43.84 -4.04
C SER A 6 53.35 43.68 -2.52
N LEU A 7 54.46 43.39 -1.85
CA LEU A 7 54.49 43.23 -0.38
C LEU A 7 54.62 44.55 0.38
N ARG A 8 55.11 45.63 -0.27
CA ARG A 8 55.19 46.97 0.35
C ARG A 8 53.87 47.74 0.32
N ALA A 9 52.92 47.33 -0.52
CA ALA A 9 51.60 47.95 -0.59
C ALA A 9 50.70 47.59 0.61
N PHE A 10 51.06 46.56 1.39
CA PHE A 10 50.31 46.16 2.58
C PHE A 10 50.63 47.00 3.83
N GLU A 11 51.72 47.75 3.83
CA GLU A 11 52.20 48.49 5.01
C GLU A 11 51.50 49.85 5.21
N ASN A 12 50.83 50.38 4.18
CA ASN A 12 50.23 51.73 4.19
C ASN A 12 48.69 51.75 4.14
N LEU A 13 48.02 50.63 4.42
CA LEU A 13 46.55 50.58 4.45
C LEU A 13 46.04 51.00 5.83
N THR A 14 45.23 52.06 5.88
CA THR A 14 44.62 52.54 7.13
C THR A 14 43.66 51.48 7.71
N PRO A 15 43.53 51.37 9.04
CA PRO A 15 42.70 50.34 9.69
C PRO A 15 41.25 50.29 9.20
N GLN A 16 40.71 51.44 8.78
CA GLN A 16 39.34 51.56 8.27
C GLN A 16 39.15 50.95 6.87
N GLN A 17 40.16 51.02 5.99
CA GLN A 17 40.10 50.38 4.67
C GLN A 17 40.22 48.86 4.76
N TRP A 18 40.89 48.35 5.81
CA TRP A 18 40.94 46.93 6.12
C TRP A 18 39.57 46.40 6.56
N LEU A 19 38.84 47.13 7.39
CA LEU A 19 37.50 46.74 7.84
C LEU A 19 36.47 46.68 6.69
N ASP A 20 36.50 47.67 5.78
CA ASP A 20 35.54 47.73 4.67
C ASP A 20 35.81 46.68 3.58
N ARG A 21 37.09 46.35 3.37
CA ARG A 21 37.48 45.26 2.46
C ARG A 21 37.26 43.89 3.10
N ALA A 22 37.51 43.76 4.40
CA ALA A 22 37.24 42.55 5.17
C ALA A 22 35.75 42.25 5.19
N SER A 23 34.87 43.21 5.47
CA SER A 23 33.42 43.00 5.54
C SER A 23 32.80 42.57 4.21
N ARG A 24 33.31 43.06 3.07
CA ARG A 24 32.86 42.66 1.72
C ARG A 24 33.38 41.30 1.26
N THR A 25 34.59 40.91 1.67
CA THR A 25 35.22 39.66 1.23
C THR A 25 35.05 38.50 2.21
N LEU A 26 34.76 38.79 3.48
CA LEU A 26 34.45 37.80 4.53
C LEU A 26 33.33 36.84 4.14
N PRO A 27 32.14 37.30 3.71
CA PRO A 27 31.05 36.37 3.40
C PRO A 27 31.42 35.47 2.22
N GLN A 28 32.10 35.98 1.19
CA GLN A 28 32.52 35.17 0.05
C GLN A 28 33.60 34.15 0.43
N ALA A 29 34.61 34.56 1.21
CA ALA A 29 35.63 33.65 1.72
C ALA A 29 35.02 32.55 2.62
N LEU A 30 34.07 32.93 3.49
CA LEU A 30 33.37 31.99 4.36
C LEU A 30 32.49 31.02 3.57
N THR A 31 31.86 31.47 2.48
CA THR A 31 31.08 30.60 1.58
C THR A 31 31.99 29.60 0.87
N VAL A 32 33.15 30.04 0.36
CA VAL A 32 34.12 29.14 -0.29
C VAL A 32 34.66 28.11 0.70
N VAL A 33 35.00 28.53 1.92
CA VAL A 33 35.43 27.61 2.99
C VAL A 33 34.33 26.61 3.34
N LEU A 34 33.07 27.05 3.46
CA LEU A 34 31.93 26.18 3.73
C LEU A 34 31.72 25.15 2.61
N VAL A 35 31.81 25.58 1.34
CA VAL A 35 31.68 24.69 0.17
C VAL A 35 32.80 23.64 0.17
N ILE A 36 34.03 24.04 0.47
CA ILE A 36 35.17 23.11 0.58
C ILE A 36 34.94 22.11 1.71
N ALA A 37 34.48 22.58 2.88
CA ALA A 37 34.18 21.72 4.02
C ALA A 37 33.08 20.70 3.71
N ILE A 38 32.00 21.12 3.04
CA ILE A 38 30.91 20.23 2.61
C ILE A 38 31.41 19.20 1.60
N ALA A 39 32.20 19.63 0.60
CA ALA A 39 32.77 18.72 -0.39
C ALA A 39 33.67 17.67 0.25
N TRP A 40 34.51 18.08 1.21
CA TRP A 40 35.36 17.17 1.97
C TRP A 40 34.55 16.17 2.81
N GLN A 41 33.46 16.63 3.45
CA GLN A 41 32.59 15.79 4.25
C GLN A 41 31.82 14.77 3.40
N LEU A 42 31.42 15.14 2.17
CA LEU A 42 30.81 14.20 1.23
C LEU A 42 31.79 13.13 0.74
N VAL A 43 33.06 13.48 0.53
CA VAL A 43 34.09 12.47 0.20
C VAL A 43 34.21 11.46 1.34
N GLN A 44 34.30 11.92 2.58
CA GLN A 44 34.40 11.03 3.74
C GLN A 44 33.16 10.14 3.91
N LEU A 45 31.97 10.68 3.68
CA LEU A 45 30.72 9.91 3.73
C LEU A 45 30.63 8.88 2.59
N THR A 46 31.14 9.23 1.41
CA THR A 46 31.20 8.33 0.25
C THR A 46 32.12 7.15 0.52
N TRP A 47 33.29 7.39 1.14
CA TRP A 47 34.17 6.31 1.58
C TRP A 47 33.50 5.40 2.61
N LEU A 48 32.74 5.94 3.56
CA LEU A 48 32.02 5.13 4.57
C LEU A 48 30.91 4.25 3.96
N LEU A 49 30.26 4.70 2.89
CA LEU A 49 29.25 3.91 2.19
C LEU A 49 29.86 2.82 1.30
N LEU A 50 31.06 3.05 0.78
CA LEU A 50 31.76 2.15 -0.12
C LEU A 50 32.60 1.11 0.63
N ASP A 51 33.24 1.48 1.76
CA ASP A 51 33.86 0.57 2.74
C ASP A 51 32.81 -0.07 3.66
N ARG A 52 31.61 -0.35 3.15
CA ARG A 52 30.80 -1.41 3.74
C ARG A 52 31.47 -2.73 3.43
N ASP A 53 32.54 -3.02 4.17
CA ASP A 53 33.12 -4.34 4.28
C ASP A 53 31.97 -5.27 4.64
N GLU A 54 31.57 -6.08 3.66
CA GLU A 54 31.08 -7.40 3.96
C GLU A 54 32.13 -8.00 4.89
N SER A 55 31.84 -8.04 6.18
CA SER A 55 32.54 -8.89 7.12
C SER A 55 32.35 -10.32 6.62
N ALA A 56 33.18 -10.72 5.66
CA ALA A 56 33.32 -12.09 5.24
C ALA A 56 33.81 -12.81 6.49
N VAL A 57 32.92 -13.59 7.08
CA VAL A 57 33.27 -14.50 8.18
C VAL A 57 34.35 -15.43 7.63
N ALA A 58 35.60 -15.17 8.02
CA ALA A 58 36.70 -16.07 7.71
C ALA A 58 36.42 -17.42 8.39
N PRO A 59 36.53 -18.56 7.69
CA PRO A 59 36.47 -19.85 8.34
C PRO A 59 37.64 -19.95 9.32
N ILE A 60 37.33 -20.09 10.61
CA ILE A 60 38.32 -20.31 11.65
C ILE A 60 38.92 -21.70 11.40
N VAL A 61 40.11 -21.75 10.80
CA VAL A 61 40.96 -22.94 10.84
C VAL A 61 41.80 -22.83 12.11
N ALA A 62 41.42 -23.59 13.13
CA ALA A 62 42.20 -23.69 14.36
C ALA A 62 43.55 -24.40 14.09
N PRO A 63 44.67 -23.92 14.65
CA PRO A 63 45.93 -24.66 14.64
C PRO A 63 45.81 -25.94 15.49
N PRO A 64 46.53 -27.02 15.16
CA PRO A 64 46.54 -28.23 15.98
C PRO A 64 47.23 -27.93 17.32
N MET A 65 46.43 -27.66 18.35
CA MET A 65 46.90 -27.65 19.73
C MET A 65 47.06 -29.11 20.19
N ASN A 66 48.31 -29.54 20.29
CA ASN A 66 48.65 -30.73 21.07
C ASN A 66 48.19 -30.51 22.52
N GLN A 67 47.17 -31.25 22.91
CA GLN A 67 46.63 -31.27 24.26
C GLN A 67 47.60 -32.03 25.18
N THR A 68 48.43 -31.31 25.93
CA THR A 68 49.03 -31.88 27.14
C THR A 68 48.01 -31.73 28.27
N GLN A 69 47.29 -32.84 28.52
CA GLN A 69 46.30 -32.96 29.57
C GLN A 69 46.95 -32.85 30.96
N SER A 70 46.86 -31.68 31.58
CA SER A 70 47.01 -31.54 33.03
C SER A 70 45.66 -31.84 33.66
N GLN A 71 45.42 -33.11 33.99
CA GLN A 71 44.23 -33.57 34.70
C GLN A 71 44.26 -33.06 36.15
N SER A 72 43.74 -31.87 36.40
CA SER A 72 43.29 -31.50 37.73
C SER A 72 42.03 -32.32 38.05
N ARG A 73 42.17 -33.35 38.90
CA ARG A 73 41.05 -34.09 39.51
C ARG A 73 40.25 -33.17 40.44
N GLY A 74 39.48 -32.25 39.86
CA GLY A 74 38.32 -31.65 40.50
C GLY A 74 37.09 -32.52 40.21
N PRO A 75 36.01 -32.42 41.01
CA PRO A 75 34.72 -32.97 40.63
C PRO A 75 34.35 -32.42 39.25
N ASP A 76 34.05 -33.32 38.32
CA ASP A 76 33.68 -32.99 36.96
C ASP A 76 32.31 -32.30 36.96
N VAL A 77 32.35 -30.96 37.07
CA VAL A 77 31.18 -30.09 37.06
C VAL A 77 30.39 -30.22 35.76
N GLN A 78 31.06 -30.62 34.66
CA GLN A 78 30.41 -30.91 33.39
C GLN A 78 29.60 -32.20 33.50
N ALA A 79 30.17 -33.27 34.07
CA ALA A 79 29.43 -34.52 34.30
C ALA A 79 28.24 -34.35 35.26
N ILE A 80 28.34 -33.44 36.26
CA ILE A 80 27.24 -33.14 37.18
C ILE A 80 26.13 -32.33 36.48
N ALA A 81 26.50 -31.41 35.58
CA ALA A 81 25.54 -30.65 34.77
C ALA A 81 24.82 -31.55 33.74
N ASP A 82 25.56 -32.44 33.08
CA ASP A 82 25.02 -33.40 32.10
C ASP A 82 24.19 -34.52 32.73
N ALA A 83 24.32 -34.73 34.05
CA ALA A 83 23.47 -35.66 34.79
C ALA A 83 22.04 -35.12 35.00
N HIS A 84 21.74 -33.87 34.59
CA HIS A 84 20.39 -33.27 34.66
C HIS A 84 19.71 -33.45 36.03
N LEU A 85 20.48 -33.36 37.12
CA LEU A 85 20.05 -33.71 38.49
C LEU A 85 18.91 -32.85 39.04
N PHE A 86 18.62 -31.73 38.37
CA PHE A 86 17.55 -30.79 38.72
C PHE A 86 16.39 -30.79 37.71
N GLY A 87 16.37 -31.79 36.82
CA GLY A 87 15.42 -31.91 35.73
C GLY A 87 15.93 -31.25 34.45
N THR A 88 15.71 -31.92 33.32
CA THR A 88 15.71 -31.26 32.02
C THR A 88 14.51 -30.34 31.97
N VAL A 89 14.72 -29.04 31.72
CA VAL A 89 13.67 -28.26 31.08
C VAL A 89 13.53 -28.90 29.71
N GLU A 90 12.49 -29.71 29.53
CA GLU A 90 12.03 -30.04 28.20
C GLU A 90 11.75 -28.68 27.58
N VAL A 91 12.68 -28.18 26.76
CA VAL A 91 12.37 -27.18 25.75
C VAL A 91 11.39 -27.92 24.86
N GLN A 92 10.13 -27.92 25.31
CA GLN A 92 9.00 -28.52 24.63
C GLN A 92 9.17 -28.07 23.21
N ASN A 93 9.40 -29.07 22.37
CA ASN A 93 9.83 -29.00 20.99
C ASN A 93 9.73 -27.58 20.47
N ALA A 94 10.85 -26.99 20.04
CA ALA A 94 10.80 -25.83 19.15
C ALA A 94 9.82 -26.21 18.04
N VAL A 95 8.56 -25.81 18.22
CA VAL A 95 7.51 -26.02 17.25
C VAL A 95 8.06 -25.21 16.12
N ASP A 96 8.44 -25.90 15.05
CA ASP A 96 8.90 -25.24 13.84
C ASP A 96 7.98 -24.03 13.64
N PRO A 97 8.50 -22.80 13.65
CA PRO A 97 7.64 -21.61 13.62
C PRO A 97 6.75 -21.59 12.36
N ALA A 98 7.04 -22.46 11.38
CA ALA A 98 6.17 -22.75 10.23
C ALA A 98 4.90 -23.58 10.56
N ASN A 99 4.90 -24.37 11.63
CA ASN A 99 3.83 -25.34 12.01
C ASN A 99 3.17 -25.05 13.37
N ALA A 100 3.23 -23.80 13.85
CA ALA A 100 2.55 -23.41 15.08
C ALA A 100 1.01 -23.54 14.98
N PRO A 101 0.32 -24.10 16.00
CA PRO A 101 -1.14 -24.17 16.05
C PRO A 101 -1.79 -22.78 15.97
N PRO A 102 -3.02 -22.66 15.43
CA PRO A 102 -3.73 -21.38 15.37
C PRO A 102 -3.99 -20.83 16.78
N THR A 103 -3.77 -19.52 16.95
CA THR A 103 -4.02 -18.86 18.25
C THR A 103 -5.51 -18.87 18.60
N GLN A 104 -5.80 -19.07 19.88
CA GLN A 104 -7.14 -18.90 20.45
C GLN A 104 -7.34 -17.52 21.07
N ALA A 105 -6.35 -16.64 20.96
CA ALA A 105 -6.43 -15.29 21.46
C ALA A 105 -7.45 -14.47 20.65
N ASN A 106 -8.31 -13.70 21.33
CA ASN A 106 -9.09 -12.62 20.70
C ASN A 106 -8.14 -11.48 20.30
N LEU A 107 -7.41 -11.70 19.21
CA LEU A 107 -6.56 -10.74 18.54
C LEU A 107 -6.87 -10.79 17.05
N VAL A 108 -6.83 -9.62 16.43
CA VAL A 108 -6.96 -9.45 15.01
C VAL A 108 -5.64 -8.93 14.48
N LEU A 109 -5.05 -9.68 13.56
CA LEU A 109 -3.92 -9.21 12.77
C LEU A 109 -4.47 -8.36 11.62
N SER A 110 -4.14 -7.08 11.60
CA SER A 110 -4.67 -6.15 10.59
C SER A 110 -3.73 -5.99 9.40
N ALA A 111 -2.42 -6.06 9.64
CA ALA A 111 -1.40 -6.01 8.59
C ALA A 111 -0.09 -6.65 9.05
N VAL A 112 0.71 -7.08 8.08
CA VAL A 112 2.08 -7.56 8.27
C VAL A 112 3.00 -6.91 7.25
N PHE A 113 4.18 -6.51 7.68
CA PHE A 113 5.30 -6.15 6.82
C PHE A 113 6.40 -7.18 7.07
N ALA A 114 6.31 -8.31 6.38
CA ALA A 114 7.31 -9.34 6.42
C ALA A 114 8.51 -8.94 5.55
N THR A 115 9.72 -9.09 6.09
CA THR A 115 10.95 -9.02 5.29
C THR A 115 11.42 -10.44 4.96
N ASN A 116 12.47 -10.60 4.15
CA ASN A 116 13.05 -11.93 3.88
C ASN A 116 13.55 -12.64 5.15
N ASP A 117 13.75 -11.90 6.25
CA ASP A 117 14.05 -12.42 7.58
C ASP A 117 12.78 -12.31 8.46
N PRO A 118 12.16 -13.45 8.87
CA PRO A 118 10.97 -13.46 9.73
C PRO A 118 11.18 -12.78 11.10
N SER A 119 12.44 -12.62 11.52
CA SER A 119 12.82 -12.01 12.79
C SER A 119 12.86 -10.48 12.74
N LYS A 120 12.71 -9.88 11.55
CA LYS A 120 12.80 -8.42 11.33
C LYS A 120 11.51 -7.79 10.79
N GLY A 121 10.41 -8.54 10.77
CA GLY A 121 9.13 -8.01 10.30
C GLY A 121 8.40 -7.14 11.33
N LEU A 122 7.42 -6.39 10.84
CA LEU A 122 6.50 -5.58 11.64
C LEU A 122 5.08 -6.17 11.52
N ALA A 123 4.32 -6.12 12.60
CA ALA A 123 2.94 -6.57 12.63
C ALA A 123 2.03 -5.50 13.24
N ILE A 124 0.84 -5.34 12.66
CA ILE A 124 -0.22 -4.49 13.21
C ILE A 124 -1.26 -5.38 13.87
N ILE A 125 -1.28 -5.39 15.21
CA ILE A 125 -2.07 -6.33 16.01
C ILE A 125 -2.96 -5.55 16.98
N GLY A 126 -4.21 -5.98 17.15
CA GLY A 126 -5.14 -5.38 18.12
C GLY A 126 -6.24 -6.33 18.53
N GLU A 127 -7.12 -5.90 19.44
CA GLU A 127 -8.36 -6.64 19.74
C GLU A 127 -9.38 -6.53 18.61
N SER A 128 -9.28 -5.46 17.83
CA SER A 128 -10.06 -5.20 16.63
C SER A 128 -9.19 -4.44 15.63
N ALA A 129 -9.58 -4.41 14.35
CA ALA A 129 -8.85 -3.63 13.34
C ALA A 129 -8.77 -2.12 13.66
N ALA A 130 -9.72 -1.60 14.45
CA ALA A 130 -9.75 -0.20 14.86
C ALA A 130 -8.83 0.10 16.07
N SER A 131 -8.45 -0.91 16.86
CA SER A 131 -7.60 -0.78 18.05
C SER A 131 -6.21 -1.41 17.87
N ALA A 132 -5.78 -1.59 16.61
CA ALA A 132 -4.53 -2.26 16.29
C ALA A 132 -3.34 -1.30 16.33
N ASN A 133 -2.26 -1.73 16.99
CA ASN A 133 -1.00 -0.99 17.12
C ASN A 133 0.12 -1.73 16.39
N VAL A 134 1.19 -0.99 16.08
CA VAL A 134 2.38 -1.53 15.40
C VAL A 134 3.33 -2.15 16.43
N TYR A 135 3.76 -3.39 16.18
CA TYR A 135 4.71 -4.13 17.01
C TYR A 135 5.86 -4.68 16.16
N THR A 136 7.07 -4.68 16.73
CA THR A 136 8.27 -5.35 16.16
C THR A 136 8.48 -6.70 16.82
N VAL A 137 9.17 -7.62 16.14
CA VAL A 137 9.60 -8.89 16.75
C VAL A 137 10.32 -8.64 18.08
N GLY A 138 9.95 -9.40 19.11
CA GLY A 138 10.41 -9.27 20.49
C GLY A 138 9.57 -8.32 21.37
N GLN A 139 8.66 -7.51 20.81
CA GLN A 139 7.79 -6.63 21.60
C GLN A 139 6.62 -7.40 22.24
N ALA A 140 6.20 -6.93 23.42
CA ALA A 140 5.00 -7.42 24.08
C ALA A 140 3.74 -6.81 23.45
N VAL A 141 2.89 -7.67 22.89
CA VAL A 141 1.60 -7.27 22.29
C VAL A 141 0.55 -7.09 23.39
N ARG A 142 0.57 -7.98 24.38
CA ARG A 142 -0.25 -7.94 25.61
C ARG A 142 0.56 -8.47 26.79
N PRO A 143 0.11 -8.26 28.04
CA PRO A 143 0.75 -8.88 29.19
C PRO A 143 0.85 -10.41 29.01
N GLY A 144 2.08 -10.93 28.97
CA GLY A 144 2.35 -12.36 28.78
C GLY A 144 2.28 -12.88 27.33
N VAL A 145 2.11 -12.01 26.33
CA VAL A 145 2.13 -12.37 24.90
C VAL A 145 3.14 -11.50 24.16
N THR A 146 4.15 -12.11 23.56
CA THR A 146 5.19 -11.43 22.77
C THR A 146 5.14 -11.84 21.31
N LEU A 147 5.60 -10.95 20.43
CA LEU A 147 5.71 -11.24 19.01
C LEU A 147 7.02 -11.99 18.75
N HIS A 148 6.93 -13.24 18.30
CA HIS A 148 8.09 -14.12 18.10
C HIS A 148 8.63 -14.06 16.66
N ALA A 149 7.76 -14.06 15.65
CA ALA A 149 8.15 -13.97 14.24
C ALA A 149 7.02 -13.39 13.39
N VAL A 150 7.36 -12.79 12.25
CA VAL A 150 6.40 -12.20 11.30
C VAL A 150 6.58 -12.83 9.93
N TYR A 151 5.51 -13.46 9.42
CA TYR A 151 5.43 -14.05 8.08
C TYR A 151 4.44 -13.24 7.21
N ALA A 152 4.42 -13.52 5.91
CA ALA A 152 3.59 -12.79 4.95
C ALA A 152 2.08 -12.99 5.14
N ASP A 153 1.67 -14.15 5.67
CA ASP A 153 0.26 -14.55 5.85
C ASP A 153 -0.15 -14.71 7.32
N ARG A 154 0.81 -14.65 8.25
CA ARG A 154 0.59 -14.90 9.69
C ARG A 154 1.69 -14.30 10.55
N VAL A 155 1.44 -14.16 11.84
CA VAL A 155 2.47 -13.86 12.84
C VAL A 155 2.52 -14.96 13.89
N ILE A 156 3.70 -15.21 14.42
CA ILE A 156 3.89 -16.16 15.52
C ILE A 156 3.98 -15.36 16.81
N LEU A 157 3.09 -15.69 17.73
CA LEU A 157 3.03 -15.13 19.07
C LEU A 157 3.59 -16.17 20.05
N ASP A 158 4.36 -15.72 21.02
CA ASP A 158 4.76 -16.53 22.16
C ASP A 158 3.91 -16.12 23.36
N ARG A 159 3.14 -17.09 23.88
CA ARG A 159 2.43 -16.96 25.15
C ARG A 159 3.04 -17.91 26.15
N SER A 160 3.86 -17.35 27.05
CA SER A 160 4.52 -18.06 28.15
C SER A 160 5.24 -19.35 27.71
N GLY A 161 5.95 -19.30 26.58
CA GLY A 161 6.70 -20.42 26.00
C GLY A 161 5.94 -21.24 24.96
N ASN A 162 4.66 -20.93 24.68
CA ASN A 162 3.86 -21.62 23.67
C ASN A 162 3.77 -20.77 22.41
N LEU A 163 4.25 -21.30 21.28
CA LEU A 163 4.15 -20.64 19.98
C LEU A 163 2.76 -20.86 19.38
N GLU A 164 2.10 -19.75 19.03
CA GLU A 164 0.77 -19.73 18.40
C GLU A 164 0.81 -18.87 17.13
N ALA A 165 0.18 -19.35 16.05
CA ALA A 165 0.05 -18.61 14.82
C ALA A 165 -1.24 -17.78 14.79
N LEU A 166 -1.12 -16.46 14.67
CA LEU A 166 -2.21 -15.56 14.35
C LEU A 166 -2.22 -15.30 12.85
N ALA A 167 -3.17 -15.89 12.14
CA ALA A 167 -3.31 -15.72 10.69
C ALA A 167 -3.84 -14.33 10.35
N LEU A 168 -3.38 -13.78 9.23
CA LEU A 168 -3.96 -12.58 8.65
C LEU A 168 -5.34 -12.96 8.08
N PRO A 169 -6.43 -12.32 8.51
CA PRO A 169 -7.76 -12.61 8.01
C PRO A 169 -7.83 -12.23 6.53
N THR A 170 -7.58 -13.22 5.68
CA THR A 170 -8.00 -13.20 4.29
C THR A 170 -9.50 -13.41 4.29
N GLN A 171 -10.25 -12.53 3.65
CA GLN A 171 -11.68 -12.68 3.44
C GLN A 171 -11.90 -13.90 2.53
N ASN A 172 -11.84 -15.09 3.13
CA ASN A 172 -12.17 -16.33 2.46
C ASN A 172 -13.69 -16.40 2.35
N LEU A 173 -14.16 -16.28 1.12
CA LEU A 173 -15.50 -16.63 0.62
C LEU A 173 -15.76 -18.15 0.77
N ALA A 174 -15.56 -18.71 1.96
CA ALA A 174 -15.59 -20.14 2.22
C ALA A 174 -17.02 -20.61 2.52
N GLY A 175 -17.74 -20.90 1.44
CA GLY A 175 -19.06 -21.51 1.47
C GLY A 175 -19.38 -22.30 0.20
N VAL A 176 -18.43 -23.01 -0.41
CA VAL A 176 -18.73 -23.97 -1.48
C VAL A 176 -17.81 -25.19 -1.36
N GLN A 177 -18.35 -26.29 -0.82
CA GLN A 177 -17.72 -27.60 -0.89
C GLN A 177 -17.68 -28.07 -2.36
N MET A 178 -16.49 -28.30 -2.89
CA MET A 178 -16.29 -28.89 -4.22
C MET A 178 -16.60 -30.40 -4.20
N SER A 179 -17.82 -30.75 -4.61
CA SER A 179 -18.07 -32.06 -5.20
C SER A 179 -17.62 -32.02 -6.67
N ARG A 180 -16.70 -32.91 -7.04
CA ARG A 180 -16.11 -32.99 -8.38
C ARG A 180 -17.18 -33.38 -9.40
N ALA A 181 -17.67 -32.41 -10.15
CA ALA A 181 -18.52 -32.59 -11.32
C ALA A 181 -17.80 -32.04 -12.58
N PRO A 182 -18.14 -32.51 -13.79
CA PRO A 182 -17.38 -32.23 -15.01
C PRO A 182 -17.42 -30.73 -15.34
N ALA A 183 -16.30 -30.21 -15.82
CA ALA A 183 -16.09 -28.78 -16.09
C ALA A 183 -17.19 -28.14 -16.94
N PRO A 184 -17.86 -27.06 -16.47
CA PRO A 184 -18.67 -26.24 -17.35
C PRO A 184 -17.82 -25.16 -18.02
N ARG A 185 -18.20 -24.88 -19.27
CA ARG A 185 -17.65 -23.89 -20.19
C ARG A 185 -17.85 -22.45 -19.66
N GLN A 186 -17.14 -22.07 -18.60
CA GLN A 186 -17.30 -20.76 -17.92
C GLN A 186 -16.55 -19.60 -18.61
N GLN A 187 -15.71 -19.88 -19.61
CA GLN A 187 -14.99 -18.83 -20.34
C GLN A 187 -15.91 -17.95 -21.21
N SER A 188 -17.06 -18.46 -21.65
CA SER A 188 -18.00 -17.68 -22.47
C SER A 188 -18.81 -16.68 -21.65
N GLN A 189 -19.21 -17.00 -20.42
CA GLN A 189 -20.01 -16.08 -19.60
C GLN A 189 -19.19 -14.93 -19.01
N PHE A 190 -17.91 -15.17 -18.69
CA PHE A 190 -17.01 -14.12 -18.25
C PHE A 190 -16.72 -13.14 -19.40
N GLN A 191 -16.42 -13.64 -20.60
CA GLN A 191 -16.22 -12.80 -21.78
C GLN A 191 -17.49 -12.06 -22.19
N GLU A 192 -18.67 -12.69 -22.09
CA GLU A 192 -19.96 -12.04 -22.33
C GLU A 192 -20.29 -10.97 -21.27
N ASN A 193 -19.88 -11.17 -20.02
CA ASN A 193 -20.03 -10.16 -18.96
C ASN A 193 -19.02 -9.01 -19.14
N LEU A 194 -17.77 -9.28 -19.51
CA LEU A 194 -16.78 -8.27 -19.85
C LEU A 194 -17.19 -7.46 -21.09
N ARG A 195 -17.77 -8.12 -22.08
CA ARG A 195 -18.25 -7.50 -23.32
C ARG A 195 -19.52 -6.68 -23.06
N ARG A 196 -20.45 -7.18 -22.23
CA ARG A 196 -21.58 -6.39 -21.74
C ARG A 196 -21.15 -5.22 -20.86
N ILE A 197 -20.17 -5.36 -19.97
CA ILE A 197 -19.65 -4.25 -19.15
C ILE A 197 -18.95 -3.20 -20.03
N ALA A 198 -18.24 -3.63 -21.08
CA ALA A 198 -17.63 -2.74 -22.06
C ALA A 198 -18.67 -2.06 -22.98
N GLU A 199 -19.79 -2.74 -23.28
CA GLU A 199 -20.86 -2.26 -24.17
C GLU A 199 -21.97 -1.48 -23.42
N SER A 200 -22.10 -1.61 -22.09
CA SER A 200 -23.20 -1.03 -21.29
C SER A 200 -22.84 0.20 -20.44
N ASN A 201 -21.73 0.88 -20.77
CA ASN A 201 -21.24 2.18 -20.26
C ASN A 201 -20.05 2.11 -19.27
N PRO A 202 -18.81 2.03 -19.79
CA PRO A 202 -17.63 2.50 -19.07
C PRO A 202 -17.64 4.03 -18.80
N GLY A 203 -18.68 4.77 -19.23
CA GLY A 203 -18.77 6.23 -19.15
C GLY A 203 -19.72 6.79 -18.09
N ALA A 204 -20.57 5.99 -17.42
CA ALA A 204 -21.63 6.54 -16.57
C ALA A 204 -21.08 7.29 -15.33
N PHE A 205 -20.00 6.78 -14.72
CA PHE A 205 -19.28 7.52 -13.67
C PHE A 205 -18.46 8.69 -14.25
N ALA A 206 -17.95 8.58 -15.48
CA ALA A 206 -17.24 9.65 -16.18
C ALA A 206 -18.15 10.84 -16.53
N GLU A 207 -19.48 10.64 -16.57
CA GLU A 207 -20.45 11.74 -16.68
C GLU A 207 -20.58 12.56 -15.38
N ILE A 208 -20.17 12.00 -14.24
CA ILE A 208 -20.32 12.60 -12.91
C ILE A 208 -18.98 13.12 -12.41
N VAL A 209 -17.90 12.37 -12.63
CA VAL A 209 -16.54 12.68 -12.19
C VAL A 209 -15.59 12.66 -13.38
N ARG A 210 -14.80 13.71 -13.54
CA ARG A 210 -13.68 13.77 -14.49
C ARG A 210 -12.37 13.54 -13.73
N PRO A 211 -11.77 12.34 -13.79
CA PRO A 211 -10.47 12.10 -13.19
C PRO A 211 -9.35 12.67 -14.06
N GLN A 212 -8.34 13.26 -13.43
CA GLN A 212 -7.10 13.71 -14.05
C GLN A 212 -5.92 13.11 -13.28
N PRO A 213 -5.04 12.33 -13.91
CA PRO A 213 -3.90 11.73 -13.21
C PRO A 213 -2.94 12.82 -12.74
N VAL A 214 -2.41 12.67 -11.52
CA VAL A 214 -1.40 13.55 -10.95
C VAL A 214 -0.14 12.74 -10.71
N PHE A 215 0.99 13.23 -11.25
CA PHE A 215 2.29 12.58 -11.12
C PHE A 215 3.18 13.39 -10.17
N ALA A 216 3.97 12.70 -9.35
CA ALA A 216 5.02 13.27 -8.51
C ALA A 216 6.30 12.44 -8.70
N ASN A 217 7.42 13.10 -8.99
CA ASN A 217 8.71 12.43 -9.24
C ASN A 217 8.65 11.33 -10.32
N GLY A 218 7.80 11.49 -11.34
CA GLY A 218 7.61 10.51 -12.42
C GLY A 218 6.72 9.32 -12.06
N VAL A 219 6.21 9.23 -10.82
CA VAL A 219 5.28 8.18 -10.36
C VAL A 219 3.87 8.77 -10.22
N GLN A 220 2.84 8.00 -10.58
CA GLN A 220 1.46 8.45 -10.38
C GLN A 220 1.16 8.48 -8.88
N ARG A 221 0.66 9.62 -8.40
CA ARG A 221 0.27 9.82 -6.99
C ARG A 221 -1.21 9.52 -6.76
N GLY A 222 -2.04 9.68 -7.79
CA GLY A 222 -3.48 9.46 -7.72
C GLY A 222 -4.23 10.24 -8.80
N TYR A 223 -5.54 10.45 -8.58
CA TYR A 223 -6.43 11.14 -9.52
C TYR A 223 -7.04 12.39 -8.89
N ARG A 224 -6.79 13.55 -9.50
CA ARG A 224 -7.53 14.76 -9.16
C ARG A 224 -8.91 14.70 -9.81
N VAL A 225 -9.96 14.93 -9.02
CA VAL A 225 -11.34 14.80 -9.48
C VAL A 225 -12.01 16.15 -9.66
N TYR A 226 -12.75 16.28 -10.76
CA TYR A 226 -13.57 17.45 -11.07
C TYR A 226 -15.00 17.03 -11.39
N PRO A 227 -16.00 17.91 -11.18
CA PRO A 227 -17.36 17.61 -11.57
C PRO A 227 -17.48 17.45 -13.09
N GLY A 228 -18.21 16.41 -13.50
CA GLY A 228 -18.58 16.14 -14.89
C GLY A 228 -19.83 16.91 -15.34
N ARG A 229 -20.60 16.29 -16.22
CA ARG A 229 -21.88 16.80 -16.72
C ARG A 229 -22.91 16.92 -15.60
N ASN A 230 -22.96 15.94 -14.70
CA ASN A 230 -23.90 15.92 -13.58
C ASN A 230 -23.27 16.47 -12.28
N ARG A 231 -23.16 17.80 -12.18
CA ARG A 231 -22.56 18.48 -11.01
C ARG A 231 -23.32 18.24 -9.71
N GLN A 232 -24.63 18.04 -9.77
CA GLN A 232 -25.46 17.81 -8.59
C GLN A 232 -25.17 16.44 -7.96
N GLN A 233 -24.97 15.41 -8.77
CA GLN A 233 -24.56 14.09 -8.29
C GLN A 233 -23.13 14.11 -7.73
N PHE A 234 -22.20 14.86 -8.36
CA PHE A 234 -20.85 15.05 -7.82
C PHE A 234 -20.85 15.62 -6.40
N ALA A 235 -21.66 16.65 -6.14
CA ALA A 235 -21.76 17.27 -4.81
C ALA A 235 -22.38 16.33 -3.76
N ARG A 236 -23.34 15.49 -4.16
CA ARG A 236 -23.99 14.50 -3.26
C ARG A 236 -23.05 13.40 -2.80
N LEU A 237 -22.01 13.12 -3.59
CA LEU A 237 -20.93 12.21 -3.18
C LEU A 237 -20.06 12.78 -2.06
N GLY A 238 -20.17 14.07 -1.72
CA GLY A 238 -19.32 14.71 -0.71
C GLY A 238 -17.90 15.04 -1.20
N LEU A 239 -17.63 14.80 -2.50
CA LEU A 239 -16.41 15.22 -3.18
C LEU A 239 -16.43 16.73 -3.44
N GLN A 240 -15.26 17.35 -3.39
CA GLN A 240 -15.05 18.74 -3.77
C GLN A 240 -14.22 18.83 -5.05
N PRO A 241 -14.49 19.84 -5.91
CA PRO A 241 -13.69 20.04 -7.10
C PRO A 241 -12.22 20.26 -6.74
N GLY A 242 -11.33 19.45 -7.32
CA GLY A 242 -9.90 19.52 -7.06
C GLY A 242 -9.40 18.60 -5.94
N ASP A 243 -10.27 17.81 -5.30
CA ASP A 243 -9.86 16.72 -4.42
C ASP A 243 -8.88 15.80 -5.16
N LEU A 244 -7.79 15.40 -4.50
CA LEU A 244 -6.85 14.43 -5.02
C LEU A 244 -7.12 13.07 -4.37
N VAL A 245 -7.71 12.15 -5.13
CA VAL A 245 -7.97 10.79 -4.65
C VAL A 245 -6.68 9.99 -4.64
N LEU A 246 -6.29 9.51 -3.46
CA LEU A 246 -5.09 8.73 -3.22
C LEU A 246 -5.39 7.23 -3.15
N ALA A 247 -6.53 6.85 -2.56
CA ALA A 247 -6.93 5.46 -2.40
C ALA A 247 -8.46 5.29 -2.43
N ILE A 248 -8.89 4.08 -2.80
CA ILE A 248 -10.28 3.64 -2.77
C ILE A 248 -10.33 2.28 -2.07
N ASN A 249 -11.20 2.14 -1.07
CA ASN A 249 -11.32 0.96 -0.22
C ASN A 249 -9.95 0.48 0.32
N GLY A 250 -9.08 1.42 0.68
CA GLY A 250 -7.71 1.14 1.15
C GLY A 250 -6.71 0.77 0.05
N THR A 251 -7.13 0.69 -1.22
CA THR A 251 -6.25 0.39 -2.35
C THR A 251 -5.72 1.69 -2.96
N ALA A 252 -4.40 1.86 -3.00
CA ALA A 252 -3.75 3.02 -3.58
C ALA A 252 -3.96 3.11 -5.12
N LEU A 253 -4.09 4.34 -5.62
CA LEU A 253 -4.25 4.68 -7.05
C LEU A 253 -2.92 5.12 -7.69
N ASP A 254 -1.82 4.60 -7.20
CA ASP A 254 -0.46 4.83 -7.69
C ASP A 254 -0.15 4.08 -9.00
N ASP A 255 -1.06 3.20 -9.43
CA ASP A 255 -0.97 2.39 -10.63
C ASP A 255 -2.15 2.66 -11.60
N PRO A 256 -1.88 3.13 -12.83
CA PRO A 256 -2.91 3.42 -13.81
C PRO A 256 -3.79 2.21 -14.18
N ALA A 257 -3.23 1.00 -14.23
CA ALA A 257 -3.96 -0.20 -14.62
C ALA A 257 -4.94 -0.64 -13.52
N ARG A 258 -4.48 -0.62 -12.26
CA ARG A 258 -5.32 -0.89 -11.08
C ARG A 258 -6.42 0.16 -10.90
N GLY A 259 -6.14 1.42 -11.20
CA GLY A 259 -7.13 2.50 -11.06
C GLY A 259 -8.38 2.25 -11.89
N MET A 260 -8.24 1.80 -13.14
CA MET A 260 -9.37 1.50 -14.02
C MET A 260 -10.20 0.30 -13.54
N GLU A 261 -9.55 -0.74 -12.99
CA GLU A 261 -10.23 -1.91 -12.45
C GLU A 261 -11.08 -1.56 -11.21
N ILE A 262 -10.58 -0.67 -10.36
CA ILE A 262 -11.32 -0.18 -9.19
C ILE A 262 -12.55 0.63 -9.61
N PHE A 263 -12.44 1.51 -10.62
CA PHE A 263 -13.61 2.24 -11.13
C PHE A 263 -14.68 1.30 -11.72
N ASN A 264 -14.27 0.21 -12.37
CA ASN A 264 -15.20 -0.78 -12.91
C ASN A 264 -15.91 -1.59 -11.80
N THR A 265 -15.26 -1.81 -10.65
CA THR A 265 -15.82 -2.54 -9.51
C THR A 265 -16.68 -1.66 -8.60
N MET A 266 -16.43 -0.35 -8.53
CA MET A 266 -17.28 0.61 -7.78
C MET A 266 -18.74 0.59 -8.21
N GLY A 267 -19.02 0.36 -9.50
CA GLY A 267 -20.39 0.31 -10.03
C GLY A 267 -21.24 -0.84 -9.48
N THR A 268 -20.63 -1.77 -8.74
CA THR A 268 -21.30 -2.95 -8.14
C THR A 268 -21.50 -2.86 -6.64
N SER A 269 -20.97 -1.81 -5.98
CA SER A 269 -21.04 -1.63 -4.52
C SER A 269 -21.91 -0.44 -4.15
N ASP A 270 -22.66 -0.53 -3.05
CA ASP A 270 -23.54 0.55 -2.55
C ASP A 270 -22.81 1.65 -1.78
N ARG A 271 -21.65 1.32 -1.19
CA ARG A 271 -20.80 2.23 -0.45
C ARG A 271 -19.33 1.99 -0.76
N VAL A 272 -18.58 3.07 -0.88
CA VAL A 272 -17.15 3.03 -1.19
C VAL A 272 -16.43 4.04 -0.30
N THR A 273 -15.35 3.63 0.37
CA THR A 273 -14.50 4.54 1.14
C THR A 273 -13.40 5.09 0.25
N VAL A 274 -13.21 6.40 0.24
CA VAL A 274 -12.23 7.06 -0.61
C VAL A 274 -11.36 7.98 0.24
N THR A 275 -10.05 7.78 0.16
CA THR A 275 -9.06 8.64 0.80
C THR A 275 -8.68 9.75 -0.17
N VAL A 276 -8.98 11.00 0.19
CA VAL A 276 -8.69 12.18 -0.61
C VAL A 276 -7.75 13.13 0.11
N GLU A 277 -6.91 13.84 -0.64
CA GLU A 277 -6.20 15.01 -0.17
C GLU A 277 -6.96 16.27 -0.58
N ARG A 278 -7.44 17.01 0.43
CA ARG A 278 -8.18 18.25 0.29
C ARG A 278 -7.46 19.35 1.05
N ASN A 279 -7.11 20.43 0.37
CA ASN A 279 -6.30 21.53 0.93
C ASN A 279 -4.97 21.05 1.57
N GLY A 280 -4.38 19.98 1.04
CA GLY A 280 -3.14 19.38 1.57
C GLY A 280 -3.33 18.48 2.79
N GLN A 281 -4.56 18.22 3.23
CA GLN A 281 -4.89 17.30 4.32
C GLN A 281 -5.56 16.04 3.79
N SER A 282 -5.16 14.87 4.31
CA SER A 282 -5.81 13.59 3.98
C SER A 282 -7.12 13.44 4.75
N GLN A 283 -8.18 13.03 4.06
CA GLN A 283 -9.53 12.83 4.60
C GLN A 283 -10.15 11.57 3.99
N ASP A 284 -10.80 10.75 4.81
CA ASP A 284 -11.56 9.60 4.34
C ASP A 284 -13.03 9.98 4.16
N LEU A 285 -13.57 9.71 2.98
CA LEU A 285 -14.95 9.99 2.59
C LEU A 285 -15.66 8.68 2.28
N THR A 286 -16.81 8.44 2.91
CA THR A 286 -17.68 7.33 2.52
C THR A 286 -18.65 7.81 1.45
N LEU A 287 -18.43 7.39 0.22
CA LEU A 287 -19.29 7.67 -0.92
C LEU A 287 -20.47 6.69 -0.92
N ASN A 288 -21.69 7.20 -1.01
CA ASN A 288 -22.87 6.38 -1.24
C ASN A 288 -23.18 6.35 -2.74
N THR A 289 -22.74 5.29 -3.40
CA THR A 289 -22.88 5.08 -4.85
C THR A 289 -24.28 4.61 -5.22
N ALA A 290 -25.06 4.05 -4.30
CA ALA A 290 -26.47 3.68 -4.53
C ALA A 290 -27.39 4.91 -4.70
N GLN A 291 -27.01 6.05 -4.15
CA GLN A 291 -27.74 7.32 -4.33
C GLN A 291 -27.44 8.02 -5.66
N VAL A 292 -26.45 7.52 -6.39
CA VAL A 292 -26.14 7.93 -7.74
C VAL A 292 -26.88 6.97 -8.68
N SER A 293 -28.12 7.31 -9.01
CA SER A 293 -28.87 6.59 -10.04
C SER A 293 -28.07 6.68 -11.35
N LEU A 294 -27.37 5.61 -11.71
CA LEU A 294 -26.83 5.41 -13.04
C LEU A 294 -28.06 5.29 -13.97
N PRO A 295 -28.13 6.02 -15.09
CA PRO A 295 -29.25 5.85 -16.01
C PRO A 295 -29.30 4.38 -16.42
N GLU A 296 -30.44 3.74 -16.12
CA GLU A 296 -30.71 2.36 -16.49
C GLU A 296 -30.46 2.23 -18.00
N ALA A 297 -29.56 1.33 -18.39
CA ALA A 297 -29.24 1.11 -19.78
C ALA A 297 -30.55 0.83 -20.53
N ASN A 298 -30.88 1.68 -21.52
CA ASN A 298 -32.01 1.41 -22.40
C ASN A 298 -31.89 -0.04 -22.90
N PRO A 299 -32.93 -0.88 -22.75
CA PRO A 299 -32.87 -2.25 -23.22
C PRO A 299 -32.58 -2.24 -24.73
N PRO A 300 -31.73 -3.17 -25.22
CA PRO A 300 -31.45 -3.26 -26.64
C PRO A 300 -32.75 -3.48 -27.43
N PRO A 301 -32.92 -2.90 -28.63
CA PRO A 301 -34.04 -3.24 -29.48
C PRO A 301 -33.99 -4.75 -29.75
N GLY A 302 -35.03 -5.46 -29.34
CA GLY A 302 -35.09 -6.92 -29.43
C GLY A 302 -34.93 -7.42 -30.88
N PRO A 303 -34.41 -8.65 -31.08
CA PRO A 303 -34.24 -9.20 -32.42
C PRO A 303 -35.58 -9.71 -32.95
N GLY A 304 -35.95 -9.26 -34.15
CA GLY A 304 -36.87 -9.98 -35.04
C GLY A 304 -38.37 -9.79 -34.81
N GLY A 305 -38.94 -8.81 -35.52
CA GLY A 305 -40.29 -8.94 -36.06
C GLY A 305 -40.16 -9.23 -37.56
N GLU A 306 -40.28 -10.49 -37.96
CA GLU A 306 -40.34 -10.89 -39.37
C GLU A 306 -41.57 -10.29 -40.06
N PRO A 307 -41.50 -9.95 -41.37
CA PRO A 307 -42.65 -9.49 -42.12
C PRO A 307 -43.43 -10.71 -42.65
N GLN A 308 -44.58 -11.02 -42.06
CA GLN A 308 -45.53 -11.97 -42.65
C GLN A 308 -46.67 -11.20 -43.32
N GLY A 309 -46.67 -11.24 -44.66
CA GLY A 309 -47.80 -10.83 -45.49
C GLY A 309 -48.95 -11.84 -45.43
N GLY A 310 -50.18 -11.34 -45.52
CA GLY A 310 -51.40 -12.13 -45.66
C GLY A 310 -52.53 -11.30 -46.26
N MET A 311 -52.99 -11.69 -47.44
CA MET A 311 -54.02 -11.05 -48.26
C MET A 311 -55.45 -11.20 -47.68
N GLY A 312 -56.38 -10.31 -48.06
CA GLY A 312 -57.81 -10.72 -48.14
C GLY A 312 -58.92 -9.67 -47.97
N ARG A 313 -59.20 -8.92 -49.05
CA ARG A 313 -60.53 -8.54 -49.61
C ARG A 313 -61.76 -8.19 -48.73
N GLY A 314 -62.30 -6.99 -49.00
CA GLY A 314 -63.74 -6.66 -49.14
C GLY A 314 -64.48 -6.24 -47.86
N ALA A 315 -65.48 -5.35 -47.82
CA ALA A 315 -66.11 -4.42 -48.75
C ALA A 315 -67.12 -3.55 -47.93
N VAL A 316 -67.54 -2.39 -48.46
CA VAL A 316 -68.83 -1.67 -48.18
C VAL A 316 -68.97 -0.97 -46.79
N ASN A 317 -69.57 0.22 -46.58
CA ASN A 317 -69.97 1.44 -47.31
C ASN A 317 -70.72 2.36 -46.28
N GLN A 318 -70.68 3.69 -46.47
CA GLN A 318 -71.58 4.75 -45.91
C GLN A 318 -71.44 5.12 -44.40
N GLN A 319 -71.65 6.35 -43.91
CA GLN A 319 -72.43 7.55 -44.31
C GLN A 319 -71.84 8.81 -43.58
N VAL A 320 -71.45 9.89 -44.28
CA VAL A 320 -71.98 11.29 -44.34
C VAL A 320 -72.20 12.09 -43.01
N PRO A 321 -71.84 13.42 -42.93
CA PRO A 321 -71.73 14.26 -41.71
C PRO A 321 -72.95 15.21 -41.49
N PRO A 322 -72.95 16.09 -40.45
CA PRO A 322 -72.67 17.55 -40.63
C PRO A 322 -71.90 18.18 -39.43
N ALA A 323 -71.06 19.22 -39.54
CA ALA A 323 -71.20 20.65 -39.92
C ALA A 323 -71.48 21.62 -38.75
N GLY A 324 -70.44 22.36 -38.33
CA GLY A 324 -70.42 23.76 -37.85
C GLY A 324 -71.12 24.16 -36.54
N PRO A 325 -70.97 25.43 -36.08
CA PRO A 325 -70.23 26.54 -36.69
C PRO A 325 -69.23 27.29 -35.78
N ASP A 326 -68.50 28.18 -36.44
CA ASP A 326 -67.56 29.22 -35.98
C ASP A 326 -68.09 30.14 -34.86
N THR A 327 -67.20 30.93 -34.22
CA THR A 327 -67.16 32.41 -34.33
C THR A 327 -66.02 33.02 -33.49
N GLN A 328 -65.18 33.80 -34.18
CA GLN A 328 -64.25 34.88 -33.77
C GLN A 328 -62.98 34.57 -32.96
#